data_AF-G2ECZ7-F1
#
_entry.id   AF-G2ECZ7-F1
#
_cell.length_a   1.000
_cell.length_b   1.000
_cell.length_c   1.000
_cell.angle_alpha   90.00
_cell.angle_beta   90.00
_cell.angle_gamma   90.00
#
_symmetry.space_group_name_H-M   'P 1'
#
loop_
_entity.id
_entity.type
_entity.pdbx_description
1 polymer ?
#
loop_
_entity_poly.entity_id
_entity_poly.type
_entity_poly.pdbx_seq_one_letter_code
_entity_poly.pdbx_strand_id
1 'polypeptide(L)'
;MASQIKCPNCGIYNTNAEYCTNCGTLLSHIKRRELAYAEEEKNRKERERIRKEKSPSLYQKYKNHKFLIVRVFVKVMHSIWMAFMAIGMFIAWLVSSIVA
;
A
#
# COMPACT_ATOMS: atom_id res chain seq x y z
N MET A 1 -38.34 8.52 23.07
CA MET A 1 -37.88 7.75 24.25
C MET A 1 -36.41 8.08 24.47
N ALA A 2 -36.06 8.69 25.61
CA ALA A 2 -34.66 9.01 25.90
C ALA A 2 -33.96 7.75 26.42
N SER A 3 -32.92 7.29 25.72
CA SER A 3 -32.11 6.15 26.19
C SER A 3 -30.98 6.68 27.07
N GLN A 4 -30.96 6.26 28.33
CA GLN A 4 -29.83 6.51 29.23
C GLN A 4 -28.83 5.37 29.12
N ILE A 5 -27.59 5.70 28.78
CA ILE A 5 -26.49 4.75 28.59
C ILE A 5 -25.49 4.97 29.71
N LYS A 6 -25.22 3.91 30.48
CA LYS A 6 -24.15 3.92 31.48
C LYS A 6 -22.80 3.79 30.79
N CYS A 7 -21.86 4.69 31.10
CA CYS A 7 -20.51 4.59 30.57
C CYS A 7 -19.78 3.37 31.16
N PRO A 8 -19.16 2.51 30.34
CA PRO A 8 -18.40 1.34 30.82
C PRO A 8 -17.09 1.72 31.52
N ASN A 9 -16.58 2.93 31.29
CA ASN A 9 -15.29 3.38 31.83
C ASN A 9 -15.46 4.16 33.15
N CYS A 10 -16.31 5.19 33.18
CA CYS A 10 -16.49 6.05 34.35
C CYS A 10 -17.80 5.80 35.14
N GLY A 11 -18.70 4.93 34.65
CA GLY A 11 -19.95 4.59 35.34
C GLY A 11 -21.05 5.66 35.33
N ILE A 12 -20.82 6.83 34.74
CA ILE A 12 -21.79 7.93 34.65
C ILE A 12 -22.85 7.63 33.58
N TYR A 13 -24.11 7.98 33.86
CA TYR A 13 -25.23 7.88 32.91
C TYR A 13 -25.22 9.08 31.97
N ASN A 14 -25.24 8.82 30.67
CA ASN A 14 -25.33 9.84 29.63
C ASN A 14 -26.63 9.64 28.84
N THR A 15 -27.29 10.73 28.46
CA THR A 15 -28.56 10.69 27.73
C THR A 15 -28.30 10.95 26.25
N ASN A 16 -28.51 9.95 25.38
CA ASN A 16 -28.33 10.04 23.93
C ASN A 16 -26.98 10.67 23.47
N ALA A 17 -25.90 10.52 24.25
CA ALA A 17 -24.59 11.05 23.88
C ALA A 17 -23.75 9.99 23.15
N GLU A 18 -23.08 10.39 22.07
CA GLU A 18 -22.18 9.50 21.33
C GLU A 18 -20.90 9.18 22.09
N TYR A 19 -20.44 10.14 22.88
CA TYR A 19 -19.29 10.06 23.77
C TYR A 19 -19.72 10.39 25.19
N CYS A 20 -18.99 9.87 26.17
CA CYS A 20 -19.21 10.23 27.56
C CYS A 20 -18.75 11.68 27.82
N THR A 21 -19.60 12.48 28.46
CA THR A 21 -19.31 13.88 28.81
C THR A 21 -18.13 14.03 29.78
N ASN A 22 -17.85 13.01 30.60
CA ASN A 22 -16.79 13.05 31.60
C ASN A 22 -15.46 12.49 31.08
N CYS A 23 -15.47 11.30 30.47
CA CYS A 23 -14.24 10.59 30.09
C CYS A 23 -14.00 10.49 28.58
N GLY A 24 -14.90 11.04 27.74
CA GLY A 24 -14.76 11.01 26.28
C GLY A 24 -14.86 9.62 25.65
N THR A 25 -15.21 8.58 26.41
CA THR A 25 -15.32 7.21 25.87
C THR A 25 -16.50 7.11 24.90
N LEU A 26 -16.29 6.48 23.74
CA LEU A 26 -17.32 6.24 22.74
C LEU A 26 -18.39 5.27 23.25
N LEU A 27 -19.62 5.77 23.41
CA LEU A 27 -20.79 5.04 23.90
C LEU A 27 -21.65 4.50 22.75
N SER A 28 -21.77 5.25 21.64
CA SER A 28 -22.67 4.84 20.58
C SER A 28 -22.13 3.65 19.79
N HIS A 29 -22.93 2.59 19.76
CA HIS A 29 -22.59 1.35 19.06
C HIS A 29 -22.54 1.55 17.54
N ILE A 30 -23.35 2.46 17.00
CA ILE A 30 -23.40 2.77 15.56
C ILE A 30 -22.07 3.39 15.12
N LYS A 31 -21.62 4.43 15.83
CA LYS A 31 -20.36 5.12 15.52
C LYS A 31 -19.14 4.23 15.69
N ARG A 32 -19.18 3.30 16.65
CA ARG A 32 -18.13 2.29 16.80
C ARG A 32 -18.00 1.39 15.56
N ARG A 33 -19.14 0.94 15.00
CA ARG A 33 -19.13 0.18 13.74
C ARG A 33 -18.62 1.03 12.59
N GLU A 34 -19.09 2.28 12.49
CA GLU A 34 -18.67 3.20 11.43
C GLU A 34 -17.16 3.43 11.43
N LEU A 35 -16.56 3.67 12.60
CA LEU A 35 -15.12 3.81 12.75
C LEU A 35 -14.36 2.53 12.37
N ALA A 36 -14.87 1.37 12.78
CA ALA A 36 -14.27 0.07 12.40
C ALA A 36 -14.30 -0.14 10.87
N TYR A 37 -15.44 0.14 10.21
CA TYR A 37 -15.55 0.06 8.75
C TYR A 37 -14.63 1.06 8.05
N ALA A 38 -14.52 2.29 8.55
CA ALA A 38 -13.63 3.30 8.00
C ALA A 38 -12.15 2.90 8.12
N GLU A 39 -11.77 2.29 9.24
CA GLU A 39 -10.43 1.77 9.45
C GLU A 39 -10.12 0.56 8.54
N GLU A 40 -11.06 -0.37 8.40
CA GLU A 40 -10.95 -1.49 7.45
C GLU A 40 -10.79 -1.00 6.00
N GLU A 41 -11.56 0.00 5.59
CA GLU A 41 -11.47 0.55 4.24
C GLU A 41 -10.14 1.26 3.99
N LYS A 42 -9.63 2.02 4.96
CA LYS A 42 -8.28 2.61 4.91
C LYS A 42 -7.23 1.53 4.78
N ASN A 43 -7.29 0.48 5.61
CA ASN A 43 -6.37 -0.64 5.58
C ASN A 43 -6.44 -1.41 4.24
N ARG A 44 -7.63 -1.55 3.64
CA ARG A 44 -7.78 -2.16 2.31
C ARG A 44 -7.10 -1.32 1.23
N LYS A 45 -7.35 -0.01 1.22
CA LYS A 45 -6.74 0.93 0.27
C LYS A 45 -5.22 0.95 0.41
N GLU A 46 -4.71 0.91 1.64
CA GLU A 46 -3.26 0.88 1.89
C GLU A 46 -2.62 -0.42 1.40
N ARG A 47 -3.25 -1.58 1.67
CA ARG A 47 -2.78 -2.87 1.12
C ARG A 47 -2.79 -2.88 -0.40
N GLU A 48 -3.78 -2.28 -1.03
CA GLU A 48 -3.83 -2.15 -2.49
C GLU A 48 -2.75 -1.23 -3.04
N ARG A 49 -2.46 -0.09 -2.37
CA ARG A 49 -1.35 0.79 -2.72
C ARG A 49 -0.02 0.07 -2.63
N ILE A 50 0.24 -0.59 -1.50
CA ILE A 50 1.46 -1.39 -1.29
C ILE A 50 1.55 -2.51 -2.35
N ARG A 51 0.44 -3.17 -2.71
CA ARG A 51 0.42 -4.21 -3.75
C ARG A 51 0.71 -3.64 -5.14
N LYS A 52 0.21 -2.45 -5.46
CA LYS A 52 0.42 -1.79 -6.75
C LYS A 52 1.85 -1.27 -6.86
N GLU A 53 2.39 -0.70 -5.79
CA GLU A 53 3.77 -0.22 -5.70
C GLU A 53 4.77 -1.39 -5.73
N LYS A 54 4.50 -2.46 -4.97
CA LYS A 54 5.29 -3.70 -5.01
C LYS A 54 4.92 -4.61 -6.19
N SER A 55 4.14 -4.13 -7.17
CA SER A 55 3.86 -4.95 -8.34
C SER A 55 5.20 -5.28 -9.02
N PRO A 56 5.60 -6.57 -9.04
CA PRO A 56 6.92 -6.92 -9.52
C PRO A 56 7.04 -6.50 -10.99
N SER A 57 8.21 -5.98 -11.37
CA SER A 57 8.48 -5.70 -12.78
C SER A 57 8.22 -6.96 -13.61
N LEU A 58 7.80 -6.80 -14.88
CA LEU A 58 7.51 -7.93 -15.78
C LEU A 58 8.65 -8.97 -15.74
N TYR A 59 9.90 -8.49 -15.68
CA TYR A 59 11.08 -9.33 -15.51
C TYR A 59 11.03 -10.22 -14.25
N GLN A 60 10.74 -9.67 -13.06
CA GLN A 60 10.63 -10.44 -11.83
C GLN A 60 9.51 -11.49 -11.89
N LYS A 61 8.39 -11.15 -12.56
CA LYS A 61 7.25 -12.06 -12.73
C LYS A 61 7.61 -13.28 -13.59
N TYR A 62 8.38 -13.11 -14.66
CA TYR A 62 8.70 -14.19 -15.59
C TYR A 62 10.02 -14.93 -15.28
N LYS A 63 10.90 -14.36 -14.44
CA LYS A 63 12.16 -15.01 -14.03
C LYS A 63 11.95 -16.36 -13.33
N ASN A 64 10.87 -16.51 -12.57
CA ASN A 64 10.58 -17.73 -11.80
C ASN A 64 9.62 -18.70 -12.51
N HIS A 65 9.39 -18.54 -13.82
CA HIS A 65 8.48 -19.41 -14.55
C HIS A 65 8.92 -20.89 -14.48
N LYS A 66 7.94 -21.81 -14.46
CA LYS A 66 8.18 -23.27 -14.35
C LYS A 66 8.95 -23.83 -15.55
N PHE A 67 8.71 -23.30 -16.74
CA PHE A 67 9.40 -23.72 -17.96
C PHE A 67 10.78 -23.07 -18.07
N LEU A 68 11.82 -23.89 -18.16
CA LEU A 68 13.22 -23.45 -18.27
C LEU A 68 13.47 -22.57 -19.51
N ILE A 69 12.83 -22.87 -20.64
CA ILE A 69 12.99 -22.13 -21.89
C ILE A 69 12.61 -20.65 -21.72
N VAL A 70 11.46 -20.39 -21.09
CA VAL A 70 10.98 -19.02 -20.82
C VAL A 70 11.92 -18.28 -19.89
N ARG A 71 12.45 -18.96 -18.87
CA ARG A 71 13.41 -18.38 -17.92
C ARG A 71 14.72 -17.97 -18.60
N VAL A 72 15.25 -18.80 -19.50
CA VAL A 72 16.48 -18.49 -20.24
C VAL A 72 16.23 -17.34 -21.21
N PHE A 73 15.14 -17.37 -21.97
CA PHE A 73 14.81 -16.35 -22.96
C PHE A 73 14.72 -14.94 -22.34
N VAL A 74 13.97 -14.82 -21.22
CA VAL A 74 13.81 -13.54 -20.51
C VAL A 74 15.15 -13.02 -19.97
N LYS A 75 16.03 -13.91 -19.49
CA LYS A 75 17.37 -13.54 -19.02
C LYS A 75 18.25 -13.02 -20.17
N VAL A 76 18.24 -13.71 -21.32
CA VAL A 76 19.04 -13.33 -22.50
C VAL A 76 18.58 -11.99 -23.06
N MET A 77 17.27 -11.81 -23.26
CA MET A 77 16.72 -10.57 -23.81
C MET A 77 17.01 -9.36 -22.91
N HIS A 78 16.89 -9.52 -21.58
CA HIS A 78 17.27 -8.48 -20.63
C HIS A 78 18.78 -8.18 -20.67
N SER A 79 19.63 -9.20 -20.78
CA SER A 79 21.09 -9.02 -20.87
C SER A 79 21.49 -8.23 -22.12
N ILE A 80 20.88 -8.54 -23.26
CA ILE A 80 21.13 -7.84 -24.54
C ILE A 80 20.71 -6.38 -24.44
N TRP A 81 19.51 -6.09 -23.90
CA TRP A 81 19.05 -4.72 -23.71
C TRP A 81 19.98 -3.89 -22.82
N MET A 82 20.43 -4.46 -21.69
CA MET A 82 21.36 -3.78 -20.79
C MET A 82 22.71 -3.49 -21.46
N ALA A 83 23.20 -4.38 -22.32
CA ALA A 83 24.42 -4.15 -23.09
C ALA A 83 24.25 -2.96 -24.04
N PHE A 84 23.13 -2.85 -24.76
CA PHE A 84 22.86 -1.69 -25.62
C PHE A 84 22.78 -0.37 -24.83
N MET A 85 22.11 -0.38 -23.68
CA MET A 85 22.04 0.81 -22.82
C MET A 85 23.42 1.23 -22.30
N ALA A 86 24.25 0.26 -21.88
CA ALA A 86 25.61 0.53 -21.45
C ALA A 86 26.46 1.14 -22.57
N ILE A 87 26.38 0.60 -23.78
CA ILE A 87 27.08 1.13 -24.96
C ILE A 87 26.60 2.54 -25.28
N GLY A 88 25.29 2.79 -25.28
CA GLY A 88 24.70 4.11 -25.54
C GLY A 88 25.14 5.15 -24.50
N MET A 89 25.12 4.80 -23.21
CA MET A 89 25.60 5.67 -22.14
C MET A 89 27.10 5.97 -22.28
N PHE A 90 27.89 4.96 -22.64
CA PHE A 90 29.33 5.13 -22.83
C PHE A 90 29.64 6.09 -23.99
N ILE A 91 28.95 5.94 -25.12
CA ILE A 91 29.10 6.84 -26.27
C ILE A 91 28.64 8.26 -25.91
N ALA A 92 27.51 8.41 -25.23
CA ALA A 92 27.01 9.71 -24.77
C ALA A 92 28.00 10.42 -23.85
N TRP A 93 28.63 9.68 -22.92
CA TRP A 93 29.66 10.21 -22.04
C TRP A 93 30.90 10.71 -22.80
N LEU A 94 31.36 9.96 -23.81
CA LEU A 94 32.49 10.37 -24.66
C LEU A 94 32.17 11.67 -25.42
N VAL A 95 30.99 11.74 -26.05
CA VAL A 95 30.57 12.96 -26.78
C VAL A 95 30.45 14.15 -25.84
N SER A 96 29.81 13.96 -24.68
CA SER A 96 29.70 15.02 -23.67
C SER A 96 31.06 15.50 -23.17
N SER A 97 32.04 14.61 -23.03
CA SER A 97 33.39 14.95 -22.55
C SER A 97 34.24 15.66 -23.60
N ILE A 98 33.88 15.56 -24.89
CA ILE A 98 34.56 16.25 -26.00
C ILE A 98 33.94 17.63 -26.27
N VAL A 99 32.63 17.77 -26.03
CA VAL A 99 31.89 19.03 -26.27
C VAL A 99 31.94 19.98 -25.07
N ALA A 100 32.12 19.46 -23.85
CA ALA A 100 32.30 20.25 -22.63
C ALA A 100 33.71 20.85 -22.53
#